data_AF-A0A2N5Y7N2-F1
#
_entry.id   AF-A0A2N5Y7N2-F1
#
_cell.length_a   1.000
_cell.length_b   1.000
_cell.length_c   1.000
_cell.angle_alpha   90.00
_cell.angle_beta   90.00
_cell.angle_gamma   90.00
#
_symmetry.space_group_name_H-M   'P 1'
#
loop_
_entity.id
_entity.type
_entity.pdbx_description
1 polymer ?
#
loop_
_entity_poly.entity_id
_entity_poly.type
_entity_poly.pdbx_seq_one_letter_code
_entity_poly.pdbx_strand_id
1 'polypeptide(L)'
;MLTITPTAVLGRGQSEGVEVFAVIDGRKVFLPEEARYVMQDRRGLWFYCKRKPRLSEGDWTPNKTSIACVTERGCVRVLKTENSRSWLESCQSTVRMVASDGKRRPAGDTA
;
A
#
# COMPACT_ATOMS: atom_id res chain seq x y z
N MET A 1 23.22 12.85 -4.86
CA MET A 1 21.80 13.10 -5.20
C MET A 1 20.99 11.94 -4.64
N LEU A 2 20.22 12.16 -3.57
CA LEU A 2 19.39 11.11 -2.98
C LEU A 2 18.12 10.98 -3.82
N THR A 3 18.13 10.07 -4.79
CA THR A 3 16.94 9.77 -5.59
C THR A 3 16.03 8.89 -4.74
N ILE A 4 14.88 9.43 -4.32
CA ILE A 4 13.85 8.64 -3.62
C ILE A 4 13.18 7.76 -4.67
N THR A 5 13.32 6.45 -4.56
CA THR A 5 12.64 5.48 -5.43
C THR A 5 11.17 5.38 -5.05
N PRO A 6 10.22 5.47 -6.00
CA PRO A 6 8.81 5.16 -5.73
C PRO A 6 8.67 3.73 -5.21
N THR A 7 7.85 3.56 -4.19
CA THR A 7 7.53 2.24 -3.62
C THR A 7 6.15 1.75 -4.05
N ALA A 8 5.36 2.58 -4.73
CA ALA A 8 4.03 2.25 -5.20
C ALA A 8 3.70 2.98 -6.51
N VAL A 9 2.73 2.44 -7.25
CA VAL A 9 2.26 2.99 -8.53
C VAL A 9 0.76 3.26 -8.47
N LEU A 10 0.33 4.42 -8.98
CA LEU A 10 -1.07 4.80 -9.06
C LEU A 10 -1.67 4.37 -10.41
N GLY A 11 -2.82 3.69 -10.38
CA GLY A 11 -3.68 3.48 -11.55
C GLY A 11 -3.22 2.46 -12.60
N ARG A 12 -1.92 2.33 -12.89
CA ARG A 12 -1.39 1.29 -13.81
C ARG A 12 -0.90 0.08 -13.02
N GLY A 13 -1.56 -1.06 -13.24
CA GLY A 13 -1.17 -2.35 -12.66
C GLY A 13 0.03 -2.98 -13.37
N GLN A 14 0.58 -4.02 -12.75
CA GLN A 14 1.56 -4.87 -13.41
C GLN A 14 0.83 -5.77 -14.43
N SER A 15 1.29 -5.80 -15.68
CA SER A 15 0.62 -6.53 -16.76
C SER A 15 0.69 -8.06 -16.61
N GLU A 16 1.67 -8.56 -15.86
CA GLU A 16 1.93 -9.99 -15.66
C GLU A 16 2.33 -10.25 -14.20
N GLY A 17 1.80 -11.32 -13.59
CA GLY A 17 2.14 -11.75 -12.22
C GLY A 17 1.05 -11.49 -11.17
N VAL A 18 1.48 -11.44 -9.90
CA VAL A 18 0.61 -11.19 -8.73
C VAL A 18 0.43 -9.68 -8.56
N GLU A 19 -0.78 -9.18 -8.81
CA GLU A 19 -1.14 -7.80 -8.52
C GLU A 19 -1.48 -7.66 -7.03
N VAL A 20 -0.64 -6.94 -6.28
CA VAL A 20 -0.94 -6.53 -4.91
C VAL A 20 -1.32 -5.06 -4.89
N PHE A 21 -2.49 -4.72 -4.34
CA PHE A 21 -2.92 -3.33 -4.27
C PHE A 21 -3.80 -3.04 -3.06
N ALA A 22 -3.95 -1.75 -2.75
CA ALA A 22 -4.97 -1.23 -1.85
C ALA A 22 -5.84 -0.20 -2.57
N VAL A 23 -7.10 -0.08 -2.17
CA VAL A 23 -7.95 1.03 -2.59
C VAL A 23 -7.83 2.13 -1.53
N ILE A 24 -7.27 3.26 -1.92
CA ILE A 24 -7.06 4.43 -1.07
C ILE A 24 -7.68 5.62 -1.78
N ASP A 25 -8.63 6.30 -1.13
CA ASP A 25 -9.35 7.45 -1.69
C ASP A 25 -9.94 7.18 -3.09
N GLY A 26 -10.57 6.01 -3.26
CA GLY A 26 -11.16 5.57 -4.52
C GLY A 26 -10.15 5.16 -5.61
N ARG A 27 -8.85 5.23 -5.35
CA ARG A 27 -7.79 4.93 -6.32
C ARG A 27 -7.10 3.61 -5.98
N LYS A 28 -6.81 2.81 -7.01
CA LYS A 28 -5.94 1.64 -6.87
C LYS A 28 -4.49 2.09 -6.73
N VAL A 29 -3.88 1.70 -5.61
CA VAL A 29 -2.47 1.89 -5.30
C VAL A 29 -1.81 0.53 -5.36
N PHE A 30 -1.03 0.29 -6.41
CA PHE A 30 -0.27 -0.95 -6.60
C PHE A 30 0.96 -0.93 -5.73
N LEU A 31 1.17 -2.04 -5.02
CA LEU A 31 2.15 -2.20 -3.97
C LEU A 31 3.10 -3.35 -4.32
N PRO A 32 4.29 -3.39 -3.69
CA PRO A 32 5.17 -4.53 -3.78
C PRO A 32 4.50 -5.80 -3.26
N GLU A 33 4.91 -6.95 -3.76
CA GLU A 33 4.28 -8.24 -3.42
C GLU A 33 4.30 -8.51 -1.91
N GLU A 34 5.35 -8.10 -1.22
CA GLU A 34 5.49 -8.30 0.22
C GLU A 34 4.53 -7.45 1.08
N ALA A 35 3.86 -6.46 0.50
CA ALA A 35 2.91 -5.61 1.21
C ALA A 35 1.67 -6.44 1.57
N ARG A 36 1.48 -6.73 2.87
CA ARG A 36 0.32 -7.46 3.37
C ARG A 36 -0.73 -6.55 4.00
N TYR A 37 -0.30 -5.45 4.59
CA TYR A 37 -1.16 -4.49 5.27
C TYR A 37 -0.78 -3.08 4.86
N VAL A 38 -1.76 -2.19 4.79
CA VAL A 38 -1.57 -0.75 4.65
C VAL A 38 -2.28 -0.01 5.76
N MET A 39 -1.77 1.17 6.08
CA MET A 39 -2.37 2.06 7.07
C MET A 39 -1.97 3.51 6.87
N GLN A 40 -2.75 4.39 7.47
CA GLN A 40 -2.52 5.81 7.52
C GLN A 40 -2.07 6.22 8.93
N ASP A 41 -1.05 7.08 9.03
CA ASP A 41 -0.69 7.70 10.31
C ASP A 41 -1.56 8.93 10.62
N ARG A 42 -1.33 9.53 11.80
CA ARG A 42 -2.08 10.73 12.24
C ARG A 42 -1.90 11.94 11.32
N ARG A 43 -0.82 12.00 10.54
CA ARG A 43 -0.50 13.10 9.61
C ARG A 43 -1.15 12.90 8.24
N GLY A 44 -1.86 11.78 8.06
CA GLY A 44 -2.50 11.39 6.82
C GLY A 44 -1.58 10.66 5.85
N LEU A 45 -0.37 10.28 6.26
CA LEU A 45 0.62 9.61 5.42
C LEU A 45 0.39 8.11 5.41
N TRP A 46 0.50 7.50 4.23
CA TRP A 46 0.27 6.07 4.06
C TRP A 46 1.54 5.24 4.07
N PHE A 47 1.44 4.06 4.67
CA PHE A 47 2.51 3.09 4.82
C PHE A 47 2.01 1.67 4.52
N TYR A 48 2.93 0.79 4.14
CA TYR A 48 2.67 -0.65 4.06
C TYR A 48 3.62 -1.44 4.96
N CYS A 49 3.21 -2.64 5.36
CA CYS A 49 4.04 -3.56 6.14
C CYS A 49 3.73 -5.04 5.84
N LYS A 50 4.69 -5.90 6.19
CA LYS A 50 4.61 -7.37 5.97
C LYS A 50 3.79 -8.10 7.04
N ARG A 51 3.68 -7.53 8.24
CA ARG A 51 3.03 -8.15 9.40
C ARG A 51 2.01 -7.18 9.97
N LYS A 52 0.86 -7.69 10.43
CA LYS A 52 -0.18 -6.88 11.05
C LYS A 52 0.42 -6.15 12.27
N PRO A 53 0.36 -4.82 12.32
CA PRO A 53 0.88 -4.07 13.45
C PRO A 53 0.10 -4.36 14.73
N ARG A 54 0.81 -4.33 15.85
CA ARG A 54 0.27 -4.66 17.16
C ARG A 54 -0.48 -3.46 17.72
N LEU A 55 -1.56 -3.75 18.43
CA LEU A 55 -2.49 -2.77 19.01
C LEU A 55 -1.91 -1.97 20.20
N SER A 56 -0.70 -2.29 20.67
CA SER A 56 -0.09 -1.55 21.78
C SER A 56 0.10 -0.08 21.39
N GLU A 57 -0.61 0.78 22.10
CA GLU A 57 -0.55 2.22 21.94
C GLU A 57 0.91 2.69 22.14
N GLY A 58 1.52 3.23 21.08
CA GLY A 58 2.93 3.63 21.07
C GLY A 58 3.88 2.66 20.37
N ASP A 59 3.46 1.44 20.02
CA ASP A 59 4.24 0.51 19.19
C ASP A 59 4.15 0.92 17.72
N TRP A 60 4.86 2.00 17.39
CA TRP A 60 5.15 2.36 16.01
C TRP A 60 5.99 1.24 15.41
N THR A 61 5.33 0.24 14.80
CA THR A 61 6.00 -0.91 14.22
C THR A 61 7.15 -0.44 13.31
N PRO A 62 8.41 -0.76 13.64
CA PRO A 62 9.58 -0.17 12.97
C PRO A 62 9.74 -0.61 11.50
N ASN A 63 8.95 -1.60 11.07
CA ASN A 63 9.05 -2.23 9.74
C ASN A 63 7.91 -1.82 8.81
N LYS A 64 7.63 -0.52 8.71
CA LYS A 64 6.69 0.01 7.72
C LYS A 64 7.40 0.92 6.73
N THR A 65 7.09 0.71 5.47
CA THR A 65 7.65 1.46 4.36
C THR A 65 6.61 2.49 3.92
N SER A 66 7.04 3.74 3.69
CA SER A 66 6.14 4.75 3.15
C SER A 66 5.66 4.34 1.76
N ILE A 67 4.37 4.58 1.48
CA ILE A 67 3.82 4.43 0.13
C ILE A 67 4.20 5.69 -0.63
N ALA A 68 5.28 5.65 -1.40
CA ALA A 68 5.80 6.76 -2.18
C ALA A 68 5.46 6.57 -3.65
N CYS A 69 4.78 7.55 -4.24
CA CYS A 69 4.31 7.52 -5.62
C CYS A 69 4.91 8.70 -6.39
N VAL A 70 5.00 8.54 -7.71
CA VAL A 70 5.27 9.66 -8.62
C VAL A 70 4.02 10.53 -8.71
N THR A 71 4.16 11.80 -8.39
CA THR A 71 3.10 12.81 -8.55
C THR A 71 2.95 13.21 -10.02
N GLU A 72 1.83 13.86 -10.34
CA GLU A 72 1.60 14.41 -11.69
C GLU A 72 2.69 15.39 -12.14
N ARG A 73 3.38 16.04 -11.20
CA ARG A 73 4.52 16.94 -11.45
C ARG A 73 5.86 16.20 -11.62
N GLY A 74 5.85 14.88 -11.70
CA GLY A 74 7.06 14.05 -11.84
C GLY A 74 7.90 13.91 -10.58
N CYS A 75 7.46 14.46 -9.44
CA CYS A 75 8.18 14.34 -8.16
C CYS A 75 7.72 13.10 -7.38
N VAL A 76 8.63 12.44 -6.67
CA VAL A 76 8.29 11.34 -5.76
C VAL A 76 7.86 11.90 -4.40
N ARG A 77 6.66 11.56 -3.94
CA ARG A 77 6.11 11.99 -2.65
C ARG A 77 5.40 10.82 -1.96
N VAL A 78 5.38 10.86 -0.64
CA VAL A 78 4.55 9.94 0.15
C VAL A 78 3.08 10.24 -0.13
N LEU A 79 2.30 9.19 -0.36
CA LEU A 79 0.86 9.26 -0.53
C LEU A 79 0.24 9.83 0.74
N LYS A 80 -0.50 10.91 0.57
CA LYS A 80 -1.19 11.61 1.65
C LYS A 80 -2.65 11.78 1.25
N THR A 81 -3.54 11.44 2.17
CA THR A 81 -4.98 11.75 2.08
C THR A 81 -5.40 12.48 3.35
N GLU A 82 -6.61 13.03 3.37
CA GLU A 82 -7.20 13.53 4.61
C GLU A 82 -7.29 12.39 5.63
N ASN A 83 -7.11 12.72 6.90
CA ASN A 83 -7.15 11.75 7.99
C ASN A 83 -8.40 11.98 8.83
N SER A 84 -9.39 11.08 8.71
CA SER A 84 -10.62 11.14 9.50
C SER A 84 -10.69 10.07 10.59
N ARG A 85 -9.67 9.18 10.70
CA ARG A 85 -9.73 7.97 11.55
C ARG A 85 -8.42 7.68 12.26
N SER A 86 -8.46 6.85 13.29
CA SER A 86 -7.25 6.35 13.93
C SER A 86 -6.49 5.41 12.98
N TRP A 87 -5.19 5.23 13.23
CA TRP A 87 -4.34 4.37 12.40
C TRP A 87 -4.77 2.89 12.41
N LEU A 88 -5.40 2.45 13.51
CA LEU A 88 -5.95 1.09 13.64
C LEU A 88 -7.17 0.91 12.75
N GLU A 89 -8.02 1.93 12.66
CA GLU A 89 -9.21 1.92 11.81
C GLU A 89 -8.87 2.06 10.33
N SER A 90 -7.73 2.68 9.99
CA SER A 90 -7.22 2.74 8.62
C SER A 90 -6.41 1.50 8.22
N CYS A 91 -6.10 0.61 9.17
CA CYS A 91 -5.35 -0.61 8.90
C CYS A 91 -6.21 -1.61 8.13
N GLN A 92 -5.79 -1.93 6.90
CA GLN A 92 -6.47 -2.89 6.03
C GLN A 92 -5.48 -3.83 5.37
N SER A 93 -5.93 -5.06 5.07
CA SER A 93 -5.15 -6.01 4.27
C SER A 93 -5.09 -5.57 2.81
N THR A 94 -4.01 -5.90 2.11
CA THR A 94 -3.91 -5.68 0.66
C THR A 94 -4.75 -6.68 -0.10
N VAL A 95 -5.28 -6.27 -1.25
CA VAL A 95 -5.92 -7.16 -2.22
C VAL A 95 -4.84 -7.80 -3.07
N ARG A 96 -4.94 -9.12 -3.28
CA ARG A 96 -4.00 -9.90 -4.08
C ARG A 96 -4.77 -10.57 -5.21
N MET A 97 -4.37 -10.29 -6.44
CA MET A 97 -4.98 -10.87 -7.65
C MET A 97 -3.90 -11.57 -8.46
N VAL A 98 -4.23 -12.72 -9.03
CA VAL A 98 -3.38 -13.40 -10.01
C VAL A 98 -4.00 -13.20 -11.38
N ALA A 99 -3.20 -12.75 -12.35
CA ALA A 99 -3.56 -12.81 -13.75
C ALA A 99 -3.16 -14.20 -14.30
N SER A 100 -4.15 -15.00 -14.74
CA SER A 100 -3.93 -16.29 -15.40
C SER A 100 -4.91 -16.39 -16.58
N ASP A 101 -4.41 -16.73 -17.77
CA ASP A 101 -5.19 -16.89 -19.01
C ASP A 101 -6.15 -15.73 -19.32
N GLY A 102 -5.67 -14.48 -19.18
CA GLY A 102 -6.47 -13.29 -19.45
C GLY A 102 -7.63 -13.05 -18.47
N LYS A 103 -7.77 -13.87 -17.42
CA LYS A 103 -8.76 -13.72 -16.35
C LYS A 103 -8.07 -13.36 -15.03
N ARG A 104 -8.59 -12.35 -14.33
CA ARG A 104 -8.13 -11.98 -12.98
C ARG A 104 -8.90 -12.80 -11.95
N ARG A 105 -8.18 -13.48 -11.06
CA ARG A 105 -8.76 -14.23 -9.92
C ARG A 105 -8.13 -13.77 -8.61
N PRO A 106 -8.86 -13.80 -7.48
CA PRO A 106 -8.25 -13.62 -6.17
C PRO A 106 -7.13 -14.64 -5.99
N ALA A 107 -5.96 -14.19 -5.52
CA ALA A 107 -4.95 -15.13 -5.04
C ALA A 107 -5.54 -15.80 -3.80
N GLY A 108 -5.69 -17.13 -3.81
CA GLY A 108 -6.15 -17.85 -2.62
C GLY A 108 -5.21 -17.55 -1.45
N ASP A 109 -5.76 -17.24 -0.27
CA ASP A 109 -4.99 -17.05 0.95
C ASP A 109 -4.40 -18.41 1.36
N THR A 110 -3.13 -18.67 1.04
CA THR A 110 -2.35 -19.68 1.76
C THR A 110 -2.05 -19.12 3.15
N ALA A 111 -2.89 -19.51 4.11
CA ALA A 111 -2.74 -19.27 5.53
C ALA A 111 -1.45 -19.90 6.10
#